data_AF-A0A925H6N5-F1
#
_entry.id   AF-A0A925H6N5-F1
#
_cell.length_a   1.000
_cell.length_b   1.000
_cell.length_c   1.000
_cell.angle_alpha   90.00
_cell.angle_beta   90.00
_cell.angle_gamma   90.00
#
_symmetry.space_group_name_H-M   'P 1'
#
loop_
_entity.id
_entity.type
_entity.pdbx_description
1 polymer ?
#
loop_
_entity_poly.entity_id
_entity_poly.type
_entity_poly.pdbx_seq_one_letter_code
_entity_poly.pdbx_strand_id
1 'polypeptide(L)'
;MERTLFRKRFGCIILLCVAAAAGTSCVKLPRRVALTSGQLASPSPPAEAEPQISINRSPREELERLPGIGPALAARIVEHRERYGPFRRAEHLLMVRGISERRFRQLRPFINAE
;
A
#
# COMPACT_ATOMS: atom_id res chain seq x y z
N MET A 1 21.24 5.27 -21.35
CA MET A 1 21.28 3.80 -21.43
C MET A 1 21.74 3.23 -20.09
N GLU A 2 21.17 3.67 -18.96
CA GLU A 2 21.80 3.52 -17.64
C GLU A 2 20.79 3.09 -16.58
N ARG A 3 20.67 1.77 -16.38
CA ARG A 3 19.88 1.14 -15.31
C ARG A 3 20.83 0.33 -14.40
N THR A 4 21.74 1.01 -13.74
CA THR A 4 22.92 0.38 -13.10
C THR A 4 23.24 0.91 -11.69
N LEU A 5 22.25 1.45 -10.96
CA LEU A 5 22.46 2.02 -9.61
C LEU A 5 21.59 1.42 -8.47
N PHE A 6 20.91 0.30 -8.71
CA PHE A 6 20.08 -0.39 -7.69
C PHE A 6 20.88 -1.18 -6.63
N ARG A 7 22.21 -1.02 -6.53
CA ARG A 7 23.02 -1.84 -5.61
C ARG A 7 24.33 -1.18 -5.17
N LYS A 8 24.26 -0.15 -4.30
CA LYS A 8 25.36 0.31 -3.39
C LYS A 8 25.03 1.56 -2.52
N ARG A 9 23.85 1.66 -1.87
CA ARG A 9 23.60 2.64 -0.78
C ARG A 9 22.91 2.05 0.46
N PHE A 10 23.21 0.78 0.76
CA PHE A 10 23.23 0.31 2.15
C PHE A 10 24.51 0.87 2.79
N GLY A 11 24.39 1.77 3.78
CA GLY A 11 25.52 2.22 4.61
C GLY A 11 25.55 3.71 4.99
N CYS A 12 25.50 3.96 6.31
CA CYS A 12 26.22 5.04 7.01
C CYS A 12 25.87 6.53 6.77
N ILE A 13 24.58 6.93 6.73
CA ILE A 13 24.22 8.35 6.70
C ILE A 13 23.16 8.69 7.78
N ILE A 14 23.60 9.42 8.83
CA ILE A 14 22.82 10.23 9.81
C ILE A 14 21.81 9.41 10.66
N LEU A 15 21.99 9.12 11.96
CA LEU A 15 22.78 9.69 13.07
C LEU A 15 22.34 11.11 13.53
N LEU A 16 21.69 11.14 14.71
CA LEU A 16 21.49 12.27 15.65
C LEU A 16 20.21 13.14 15.52
N CYS A 17 19.82 13.75 16.65
CA CYS A 17 18.65 14.60 17.00
C CYS A 17 17.44 13.81 17.57
N VAL A 18 17.16 13.67 18.89
CA VAL A 18 17.24 14.52 20.12
C VAL A 18 16.02 15.45 20.34
N ALA A 19 15.40 15.34 21.54
CA ALA A 19 14.36 16.23 22.13
C ALA A 19 12.99 16.28 21.40
N ALA A 20 11.83 16.63 21.97
CA ALA A 20 11.28 16.69 23.34
C ALA A 20 9.71 16.68 23.19
N ALA A 21 8.80 16.83 24.16
CA ALA A 21 8.83 17.20 25.59
C ALA A 21 7.61 16.57 26.33
N ALA A 22 7.32 16.99 27.57
CA ALA A 22 6.07 16.68 28.29
C ALA A 22 5.05 17.84 28.21
N GLY A 23 3.75 17.56 28.41
CA GLY A 23 2.70 18.58 28.35
C GLY A 23 1.34 18.15 28.90
N THR A 24 1.21 18.05 30.23
CA THR A 24 -0.11 17.99 30.90
C THR A 24 -0.74 19.37 30.97
N SER A 25 -1.96 19.53 30.47
CA SER A 25 -2.87 20.58 30.95
C SER A 25 -4.33 20.21 30.75
N CYS A 26 -5.15 20.56 31.74
CA CYS A 26 -6.55 20.18 31.87
C CYS A 26 -7.50 21.34 31.56
N VAL A 27 -8.69 21.01 31.04
CA VAL A 27 -9.96 21.77 31.18
C VAL A 27 -10.07 23.15 30.48
N LYS A 28 -10.92 23.20 29.43
CA LYS A 28 -12.18 23.96 29.47
C LYS A 28 -13.16 23.52 28.35
N LEU A 29 -14.31 22.96 28.71
CA LEU A 29 -15.46 22.87 27.79
C LEU A 29 -16.25 24.19 27.81
N PRO A 30 -16.80 24.60 26.66
CA PRO A 30 -18.17 25.10 26.59
C PRO A 30 -19.11 24.06 25.97
N ARG A 31 -20.41 24.19 26.24
CA ARG A 31 -21.45 23.18 26.02
C ARG A 31 -22.58 23.77 25.16
N ARG A 32 -23.26 22.89 24.39
CA ARG A 32 -24.46 23.10 23.53
C ARG A 32 -24.17 23.48 22.06
N VAL A 33 -24.94 23.09 21.04
CA VAL A 33 -25.92 22.00 20.72
C VAL A 33 -26.71 22.53 19.51
N ALA A 34 -26.78 21.74 18.41
CA ALA A 34 -27.86 21.67 17.41
C ALA A 34 -27.36 20.77 16.24
N LEU A 35 -27.83 19.53 16.10
CA LEU A 35 -29.05 19.12 15.38
C LEU A 35 -29.01 19.30 13.85
N THR A 36 -28.50 18.30 13.14
CA THR A 36 -29.08 17.75 11.89
C THR A 36 -28.65 16.28 11.81
N SER A 37 -29.55 15.31 11.99
CA SER A 37 -30.43 14.69 10.99
C SER A 37 -29.66 13.89 9.92
N GLY A 38 -29.81 12.56 9.98
CA GLY A 38 -29.52 11.63 8.87
C GLY A 38 -28.06 11.18 8.69
N GLN A 39 -27.66 10.08 9.36
CA GLN A 39 -27.44 8.83 8.61
C GLN A 39 -27.40 7.59 9.53
N LEU A 40 -28.38 6.69 9.36
CA LEU A 40 -28.25 5.30 9.76
C LEU A 40 -27.39 4.60 8.70
N ALA A 41 -26.10 4.47 8.98
CA ALA A 41 -25.20 3.59 8.25
C ALA A 41 -24.52 2.68 9.27
N SER A 42 -25.19 1.56 9.58
CA SER A 42 -24.59 0.48 10.35
C SER A 42 -23.31 0.04 9.64
N PRO A 43 -22.13 0.06 10.29
CA PRO A 43 -21.00 -0.67 9.78
C PRO A 43 -21.32 -2.15 9.96
N SER A 44 -21.93 -2.76 8.95
CA SER A 44 -21.88 -4.20 8.77
C SER A 44 -20.39 -4.58 8.86
N PRO A 45 -19.97 -5.53 9.70
CA PRO A 45 -18.61 -6.04 9.60
C PRO A 45 -18.46 -6.54 8.16
N PRO A 46 -17.54 -5.98 7.36
CA PRO A 46 -17.34 -6.48 6.01
C PRO A 46 -17.00 -7.96 6.13
N ALA A 47 -17.68 -8.78 5.33
CA ALA A 47 -17.49 -10.23 5.35
C ALA A 47 -16.00 -10.57 5.30
N GLU A 48 -15.63 -11.68 5.93
CA GLU A 48 -14.26 -12.20 6.07
C GLU A 48 -13.70 -12.66 4.71
N ALA A 49 -13.60 -11.73 3.77
CA ALA A 49 -12.78 -11.86 2.58
C ALA A 49 -11.33 -11.88 3.06
N GLU A 50 -10.60 -12.94 2.69
CA GLU A 50 -9.16 -12.99 2.88
C GLU A 50 -8.53 -11.68 2.37
N PRO A 51 -7.64 -11.03 3.14
CA PRO A 51 -7.27 -9.64 2.92
C PRO A 51 -6.62 -9.45 1.55
N GLN A 52 -7.40 -8.94 0.60
CA GLN A 52 -6.94 -8.70 -0.76
C GLN A 52 -5.94 -7.54 -0.77
N ILE A 53 -4.79 -7.78 -1.40
CA ILE A 53 -3.68 -6.83 -1.44
C ILE A 53 -3.92 -5.83 -2.58
N SER A 54 -4.00 -4.53 -2.25
CA SER A 54 -4.26 -3.46 -3.23
C SER A 54 -3.01 -3.12 -4.03
N ILE A 55 -2.97 -3.53 -5.29
CA ILE A 55 -1.79 -3.42 -6.18
C ILE A 55 -1.26 -1.97 -6.27
N ASN A 56 -2.13 -0.96 -6.22
CA ASN A 56 -1.70 0.44 -6.33
C ASN A 56 -1.13 0.98 -5.01
N ARG A 57 -1.74 0.65 -3.87
CA ARG A 57 -1.43 1.24 -2.55
C ARG A 57 -0.38 0.44 -1.77
N SER A 58 -0.33 -0.87 -1.93
CA SER A 58 0.55 -1.73 -1.16
C SER A 58 2.04 -1.43 -1.41
N PRO A 59 2.89 -1.56 -0.37
CA PRO A 59 4.34 -1.48 -0.49
C PRO A 59 4.91 -2.77 -1.11
N ARG A 60 6.18 -2.73 -1.53
CA ARG A 60 6.86 -3.89 -2.15
C ARG A 60 6.86 -5.12 -1.21
N GLU A 61 7.04 -4.90 0.08
CA GLU A 61 7.11 -5.94 1.13
C GLU A 61 5.79 -6.72 1.26
N GLU A 62 4.67 -6.09 0.91
CA GLU A 62 3.35 -6.71 0.94
C GLU A 62 3.04 -7.43 -0.38
N LEU A 63 3.45 -6.86 -1.51
CA LEU A 63 3.42 -7.55 -2.81
C LEU A 63 4.28 -8.84 -2.80
N GLU A 64 5.40 -8.84 -2.06
CA GLU A 64 6.29 -10.00 -1.86
C GLU A 64 5.65 -11.14 -1.04
N ARG A 65 4.54 -10.90 -0.33
CA ARG A 65 3.79 -11.97 0.36
C ARG A 65 2.97 -12.82 -0.61
N LEU A 66 2.74 -12.35 -1.82
CA LEU A 66 1.92 -13.02 -2.81
C LEU A 66 2.65 -14.22 -3.45
N PRO A 67 1.96 -15.36 -3.69
CA PRO A 67 2.58 -16.56 -4.24
C PRO A 67 3.19 -16.31 -5.62
N GLY A 68 4.51 -16.43 -5.72
CA GLY A 68 5.24 -16.26 -6.98
C GLY A 68 5.63 -14.81 -7.33
N ILE A 69 5.38 -13.83 -6.45
CA ILE A 69 6.00 -12.51 -6.51
C ILE A 69 7.25 -12.50 -5.63
N GLY A 70 8.43 -12.39 -6.25
CA GLY A 70 9.68 -12.12 -5.53
C GLY A 70 10.02 -10.63 -5.50
N PRO A 71 11.08 -10.22 -4.76
CA PRO A 71 11.47 -8.80 -4.64
C PRO A 71 11.78 -8.13 -5.99
N ALA A 72 12.32 -8.90 -6.94
CA ALA A 72 12.57 -8.40 -8.29
C ALA A 72 11.29 -8.18 -9.13
N LEU A 73 10.16 -8.81 -8.78
CA LEU A 73 8.85 -8.56 -9.40
C LEU A 73 8.10 -7.44 -8.67
N ALA A 74 8.09 -7.44 -7.33
CA ALA A 74 7.49 -6.36 -6.55
C ALA A 74 8.09 -4.98 -6.90
N ALA A 75 9.42 -4.89 -7.00
CA ALA A 75 10.09 -3.67 -7.46
C ALA A 75 9.65 -3.24 -8.87
N ARG A 76 9.35 -4.17 -9.78
CA ARG A 76 8.86 -3.85 -11.14
C ARG A 76 7.40 -3.39 -11.15
N ILE A 77 6.57 -3.90 -10.24
CA ILE A 77 5.18 -3.42 -10.07
C ILE A 77 5.21 -1.96 -9.58
N VAL A 78 6.08 -1.65 -8.60
CA VAL A 78 6.30 -0.28 -8.12
C VAL A 78 6.83 0.63 -9.23
N GLU A 79 7.87 0.21 -9.97
CA GLU A 79 8.40 0.97 -11.11
C GLU A 79 7.34 1.19 -12.21
N HIS A 80 6.45 0.22 -12.43
CA HIS A 80 5.39 0.32 -13.42
C HIS A 80 4.33 1.35 -13.02
N ARG A 81 3.89 1.40 -11.76
CA ARG A 81 2.94 2.43 -11.28
C ARG A 81 3.56 3.84 -11.30
N GLU A 82 4.86 3.96 -11.05
CA GLU A 82 5.58 5.25 -11.13
C GLU A 82 5.73 5.74 -12.58
N ARG A 83 5.93 4.82 -13.54
CA ARG A 83 6.15 5.17 -14.96
C ARG A 83 4.87 5.34 -15.77
N TYR A 84 3.84 4.52 -15.52
CA TYR A 84 2.62 4.46 -16.35
C TYR A 84 1.36 4.91 -15.58
N GLY A 85 1.48 5.24 -14.29
CA GLY A 85 0.36 5.56 -13.42
C GLY A 85 -0.31 4.31 -12.80
N PRO A 86 -1.37 4.50 -12.00
CA PRO A 86 -2.03 3.42 -11.28
C PRO A 86 -2.68 2.39 -12.22
N PHE A 87 -2.66 1.13 -11.79
CA PHE A 87 -3.33 0.02 -12.44
C PHE A 87 -4.85 0.20 -12.35
N ARG A 88 -5.52 0.28 -13.50
CA ARG A 88 -6.99 0.36 -13.60
C ARG A 88 -7.71 -0.96 -13.32
N ARG A 89 -7.01 -2.09 -13.51
CA ARG A 89 -7.53 -3.46 -13.45
C ARG A 89 -6.41 -4.41 -13.01
N ALA A 90 -6.75 -5.51 -12.34
CA ALA A 90 -5.75 -6.50 -11.93
C ALA A 90 -5.02 -7.11 -13.14
N GLU A 91 -5.74 -7.32 -14.26
CA GLU A 91 -5.17 -7.80 -15.54
C GLU A 91 -3.95 -6.99 -16.03
N HIS A 92 -3.85 -5.69 -15.68
CA HIS A 92 -2.73 -4.86 -16.12
C HIS A 92 -1.37 -5.33 -15.56
N LEU A 93 -1.36 -6.15 -14.49
CA LEU A 93 -0.14 -6.82 -14.02
C LEU A 93 0.53 -7.68 -15.10
N LEU A 94 -0.22 -8.20 -16.09
CA LEU A 94 0.34 -8.96 -17.21
C LEU A 94 1.27 -8.11 -18.10
N MET A 95 1.17 -6.77 -18.06
CA MET A 95 2.10 -5.87 -18.75
C MET A 95 3.45 -5.73 -18.02
N VAL A 96 3.55 -6.17 -16.76
CA VAL A 96 4.80 -6.13 -15.98
C VAL A 96 5.69 -7.30 -16.38
N ARG A 97 6.87 -7.00 -16.95
CA ARG A 97 7.80 -8.04 -17.44
C ARG A 97 8.15 -9.06 -16.35
N GLY A 98 7.73 -10.31 -16.57
CA GLY A 98 7.99 -11.44 -15.66
C GLY A 98 6.77 -11.95 -14.90
N ILE A 99 5.63 -11.25 -14.96
CA ILE A 99 4.33 -11.83 -14.63
C ILE A 99 3.83 -12.59 -15.86
N SER A 100 3.51 -13.86 -15.68
CA SER A 100 2.91 -14.72 -16.70
C SER A 100 1.46 -15.01 -16.35
N GLU A 101 0.65 -15.40 -17.33
CA GLU A 101 -0.77 -15.71 -17.11
C GLU A 101 -0.99 -16.86 -16.10
N ARG A 102 -0.05 -17.83 -16.02
CA ARG A 102 -0.05 -18.85 -14.96
C ARG A 102 0.11 -18.25 -13.57
N ARG A 103 1.04 -17.30 -13.38
CA ARG A 103 1.23 -16.58 -12.11
C ARG A 103 0.02 -15.70 -11.80
N PHE A 104 -0.45 -14.92 -12.78
CA PHE A 104 -1.61 -14.05 -12.60
C PHE A 104 -2.86 -14.83 -12.14
N ARG A 105 -3.10 -16.04 -12.67
CA ARG A 105 -4.20 -16.91 -12.20
C ARG A 105 -4.07 -17.32 -10.72
N GLN A 106 -2.85 -17.52 -10.22
CA GLN A 106 -2.59 -17.81 -8.80
C GLN A 106 -2.74 -16.56 -7.91
N LEU A 107 -2.47 -15.38 -8.47
CA LEU A 107 -2.54 -14.09 -7.76
C LEU A 107 -3.95 -13.52 -7.70
N ARG A 108 -4.76 -13.76 -8.75
CA ARG A 108 -6.11 -13.20 -8.95
C ARG A 108 -7.05 -13.25 -7.71
N PRO A 109 -7.12 -14.30 -6.88
CA PRO A 109 -7.98 -14.26 -5.69
C PRO A 109 -7.49 -13.31 -4.59
N PHE A 110 -6.17 -13.04 -4.52
CA PHE A 110 -5.51 -12.33 -3.43
C PHE A 110 -5.24 -10.84 -3.71
N ILE A 111 -5.67 -10.30 -4.84
CA ILE A 111 -5.28 -8.95 -5.30
C ILE A 111 -6.48 -8.10 -5.71
N ASN A 112 -6.44 -6.80 -5.41
CA ASN A 112 -7.37 -5.80 -5.96
C ASN A 112 -6.62 -4.65 -6.66
N ALA A 113 -7.31 -3.90 -7.52
CA ALA A 113 -6.74 -2.79 -8.29
C ALA A 113 -7.31 -1.41 -7.86
N GLU A 114 -7.59 -1.27 -6.56
CA GLU A 114 -8.09 -0.04 -5.92
C GLU A 114 -6.96 0.95 -5.56
#